data_AF-A0A1R3IZ14-F1
#
_entry.id   AF-A0A1R3IZ14-F1
#
_cell.length_a   1.000
_cell.length_b   1.000
_cell.length_c   1.000
_cell.angle_alpha   90.00
_cell.angle_beta   90.00
_cell.angle_gamma   90.00
#
_symmetry.space_group_name_H-M   'P 1'
#
loop_
_entity.id
_entity.type
_entity.pdbx_description
1 polymer ?
#
loop_
_entity_poly.entity_id
_entity_poly.type
_entity_poly.pdbx_seq_one_letter_code
_entity_poly.pdbx_strand_id
1 'polypeptide(L)'
;MGGGNAAAGEESEHRNSVQLIAYKPDELDTSILWSQGCLRADGYRSLRMVNNINLNLEAFIGDESVRDGPIIGFWGTNKGDNQKWKIVPFSSAM
;
A
#
# COMPACT_ATOMS: atom_id res chain seq x y z
N MET A 1 18.05 -22.30 -10.95
CA MET A 1 18.26 -21.33 -12.04
C MET A 1 17.07 -20.39 -12.04
N GLY A 2 17.31 -19.10 -11.88
CA GLY A 2 16.27 -18.08 -11.81
C GLY A 2 16.89 -16.71 -11.60
N GLY A 3 17.91 -16.40 -12.40
CA GLY A 3 18.37 -15.03 -12.56
C GLY A 3 17.36 -14.32 -13.47
N GLY A 4 16.83 -13.19 -13.01
CA GLY A 4 15.96 -12.35 -13.81
C GLY A 4 15.31 -11.24 -12.99
N ASN A 5 15.73 -10.02 -13.29
CA ASN A 5 15.05 -8.74 -13.04
C ASN A 5 15.07 -8.12 -11.64
N ALA A 6 16.20 -7.54 -11.24
CA ALA A 6 16.19 -6.39 -10.33
C ALA A 6 15.54 -5.16 -11.02
N ALA A 7 15.82 -4.93 -12.31
CA ALA A 7 15.35 -3.75 -13.05
C ALA A 7 13.83 -3.71 -13.34
N ALA A 8 13.16 -4.87 -13.48
CA ALA A 8 11.70 -4.87 -13.68
C ALA A 8 10.92 -4.63 -12.37
N GLY A 9 11.54 -4.90 -11.22
CA GLY A 9 10.99 -4.55 -9.91
C GLY A 9 10.85 -3.04 -9.79
N GLU A 10 11.95 -2.31 -9.99
CA GLU A 10 12.00 -0.85 -9.87
C GLU A 10 11.05 -0.10 -10.84
N GLU A 11 10.92 -0.55 -12.10
CA GLU A 11 9.97 0.06 -13.06
C GLU A 11 8.50 -0.24 -12.66
N SER A 12 8.23 -1.43 -12.13
CA SER A 12 6.90 -1.80 -11.63
C SER A 12 6.52 -1.04 -10.35
N GLU A 13 7.49 -0.72 -9.49
CA GLU A 13 7.30 0.09 -8.29
C GLU A 13 6.86 1.50 -8.65
N HIS A 14 7.47 2.14 -9.65
CA HIS A 14 7.08 3.49 -10.08
C HIS A 14 5.65 3.53 -10.64
N ARG A 15 5.26 2.53 -11.44
CA ARG A 15 3.89 2.46 -12.02
C ARG A 15 2.80 2.20 -10.98
N ASN A 16 3.14 1.51 -9.90
CA ASN A 16 2.21 1.15 -8.85
C ASN A 16 2.37 2.04 -7.60
N SER A 17 3.08 3.15 -7.70
CA SER A 17 3.25 4.11 -6.61
C SER A 17 1.96 4.88 -6.34
N VAL A 18 1.67 5.13 -5.06
CA VAL A 18 0.59 6.03 -4.64
C VAL A 18 1.03 7.47 -4.87
N GLN A 19 0.12 8.28 -5.41
CA GLN A 19 0.33 9.71 -5.59
C GLN A 19 -0.72 10.51 -4.82
N LEU A 20 -0.30 11.64 -4.26
CA LEU A 20 -1.22 12.62 -3.71
C LEU A 20 -1.82 13.43 -4.87
N ILE A 21 -3.14 13.47 -4.96
CA ILE A 21 -3.86 14.24 -5.96
C ILE A 21 -4.86 15.20 -5.30
N ALA A 22 -5.30 16.20 -6.04
CA ALA A 22 -6.34 17.12 -5.57
C ALA A 22 -7.69 16.40 -5.48
N TYR A 23 -8.37 16.54 -4.35
CA TYR A 23 -9.74 16.04 -4.19
C TYR A 23 -10.73 16.94 -4.94
N LYS A 24 -11.58 16.33 -5.76
CA LYS A 24 -12.66 17.01 -6.48
C LYS A 24 -14.00 16.44 -6.03
N PRO A 25 -14.81 17.19 -5.26
CA PRO A 25 -16.03 16.66 -4.66
C PRO A 25 -17.14 16.33 -5.68
N ASP A 26 -17.12 16.99 -6.84
CA ASP A 26 -18.18 16.86 -7.87
C ASP A 26 -17.88 15.78 -8.92
N GLU A 27 -16.73 15.09 -8.81
CA GLU A 27 -16.31 14.02 -9.72
C GLU A 27 -16.22 12.69 -8.96
N LEU A 28 -16.81 11.62 -9.50
CA LEU A 28 -16.58 10.26 -9.00
C LEU A 28 -15.23 9.75 -9.51
N ASP A 29 -14.18 10.01 -8.75
CA ASP A 29 -12.88 9.39 -8.95
C ASP A 29 -12.75 8.14 -8.06
N THR A 30 -12.78 6.97 -8.67
CA THR A 30 -12.65 5.70 -7.92
C THR A 30 -11.21 5.39 -7.50
N SER A 31 -10.21 6.08 -8.04
CA SER A 31 -8.80 5.88 -7.68
C SER A 31 -8.45 6.39 -6.28
N ILE A 32 -9.25 7.32 -5.74
CA ILE A 32 -9.12 7.87 -4.38
C ILE A 32 -10.04 7.19 -3.36
N LEU A 33 -10.78 6.15 -3.77
CA LEU A 33 -11.67 5.40 -2.89
C LEU A 33 -10.97 4.14 -2.37
N TRP A 34 -10.99 3.98 -1.05
CA TRP A 34 -10.27 2.92 -0.36
C TRP A 34 -11.19 2.11 0.53
N SER A 35 -10.92 0.81 0.59
CA SER A 35 -11.56 -0.11 1.50
C SER A 35 -10.57 -0.56 2.58
N GLN A 36 -11.10 -0.72 3.78
CA GLN A 36 -10.36 -1.22 4.92
C GLN A 36 -10.71 -2.69 5.17
N GLY A 37 -9.69 -3.53 5.33
CA GLY A 37 -9.87 -4.93 5.67
C GLY A 37 -10.40 -5.16 7.10
N CYS A 38 -10.86 -6.39 7.34
CA CYS A 38 -11.23 -6.85 8.67
C CYS A 38 -10.07 -6.67 9.68
N LEU A 39 -10.42 -6.40 10.93
CA LEU A 39 -9.44 -6.28 12.01
C LEU A 39 -8.80 -7.65 12.22
N ARG A 40 -7.47 -7.70 12.20
CA ARG A 40 -6.72 -8.90 12.52
C ARG A 40 -6.40 -8.91 14.03
N ALA A 41 -6.07 -10.09 14.56
CA ALA A 41 -5.73 -10.26 15.97
C ALA A 41 -4.52 -9.41 16.43
N ASP A 42 -3.64 -9.04 15.50
CA ASP A 42 -2.48 -8.17 15.73
C ASP A 42 -2.84 -6.66 15.78
N GLY A 43 -4.11 -6.30 15.58
CA GLY A 43 -4.56 -4.91 15.58
C GLY A 43 -4.32 -4.17 14.25
N TYR A 44 -3.77 -4.85 13.24
CA TYR A 44 -3.50 -4.28 11.92
C TYR A 44 -4.56 -4.67 10.90
N ARG A 45 -4.56 -3.96 9.78
CA ARG A 45 -5.48 -4.13 8.66
C ARG A 45 -4.76 -3.96 7.34
N SER A 46 -5.30 -4.58 6.30
CA SER A 46 -4.93 -4.26 4.92
C SER A 46 -5.75 -3.08 4.42
N LEU A 47 -5.17 -2.24 3.56
CA LEU A 47 -5.88 -1.20 2.81
C LEU A 47 -5.83 -1.55 1.33
N ARG A 48 -6.94 -1.35 0.61
CA ARG A 48 -7.08 -1.69 -0.83
C ARG A 48 -7.87 -0.62 -1.56
N MET A 49 -7.55 -0.35 -2.82
CA MET A 49 -8.42 0.46 -3.65
C MET A 49 -9.77 -0.23 -3.86
N VAL A 50 -10.85 0.53 -3.96
CA VAL A 50 -12.19 -0.01 -4.24
C VAL A 50 -12.29 -0.53 -5.68
N ASN A 51 -11.61 0.11 -6.63
CA ASN A 51 -11.62 -0.28 -8.04
C ASN A 51 -10.72 -1.50 -8.36
N ASN A 52 -9.84 -1.91 -7.44
CA ASN A 52 -9.02 -3.10 -7.57
C ASN A 52 -8.65 -3.70 -6.21
N ILE A 53 -9.49 -4.61 -5.72
CA ILE A 53 -9.33 -5.26 -4.41
C ILE A 53 -8.28 -6.39 -4.40
N ASN A 54 -7.67 -6.72 -5.53
CA ASN A 54 -6.66 -7.78 -5.61
C ASN A 54 -5.27 -7.32 -5.14
N LEU A 55 -5.08 -5.99 -5.02
CA LEU A 55 -3.83 -5.38 -4.57
C LEU A 55 -4.01 -4.75 -3.20
N ASN A 56 -3.00 -4.90 -2.34
CA ASN A 56 -2.92 -4.22 -1.04
C ASN A 56 -1.97 -3.02 -1.12
N LEU A 57 -2.22 -2.02 -0.28
CA LEU A 57 -1.25 -0.96 0.01
C LEU A 57 0.00 -1.57 0.64
N GLU A 58 1.17 -1.26 0.09
CA GLU A 58 2.46 -1.83 0.45
C GLU A 58 3.53 -0.74 0.57
N ALA A 59 4.41 -0.87 1.57
CA ALA A 59 5.70 -0.21 1.56
C ALA A 59 6.70 -1.05 0.75
N PHE A 60 7.24 -0.49 -0.33
CA PHE A 60 8.23 -1.16 -1.18
C PHE A 60 9.58 -1.25 -0.46
N ILE A 61 9.77 -2.36 0.24
CA ILE A 61 10.98 -2.67 1.01
C ILE A 61 11.61 -4.01 0.59
N GLY A 62 11.05 -4.70 -0.41
CA GLY A 62 11.50 -6.03 -0.81
C GLY A 62 11.48 -7.01 0.36
N ASP A 63 12.60 -7.71 0.56
CA ASP A 63 12.80 -8.66 1.66
C ASP A 63 13.38 -8.00 2.93
N GLU A 64 13.46 -6.67 2.97
CA GLU A 64 13.94 -5.92 4.14
C GLU A 64 12.87 -5.77 5.22
N SER A 65 13.32 -5.37 6.42
CA SER A 65 12.41 -4.91 7.47
C SER A 65 11.89 -3.49 7.21
N VAL A 66 10.74 -3.16 7.80
CA VAL A 66 10.17 -1.80 7.73
C VAL A 66 11.19 -0.76 8.24
N ARG A 67 11.37 0.30 7.46
CA ARG A 67 12.29 1.41 7.70
C ARG A 67 11.69 2.72 7.20
N ASP A 68 12.36 3.82 7.50
CA ASP A 68 12.00 5.13 6.97
C ASP A 68 12.37 5.29 5.49
N GLY A 69 11.57 6.09 4.77
CA GLY A 69 11.78 6.45 3.37
C GLY A 69 11.34 5.47 2.27
N PRO A 70 10.60 4.36 2.49
CA PRO A 70 10.14 3.53 1.38
C PRO A 70 9.05 4.23 0.57
N ILE A 71 9.02 3.93 -0.74
CA ILE A 71 7.91 4.31 -1.60
C ILE A 71 6.69 3.50 -1.18
N ILE A 72 5.53 4.15 -1.13
CA ILE A 72 4.25 3.49 -0.88
C ILE A 72 3.56 3.24 -2.21
N GLY A 73 3.10 2.01 -2.41
CA GLY A 73 2.44 1.59 -3.64
C GLY A 73 1.52 0.40 -3.43
N PHE A 74 1.31 -0.36 -4.50
CA PHE A 74 0.40 -1.50 -4.51
C PHE A 74 1.07 -2.77 -4.99
N TRP A 75 0.75 -3.89 -4.32
CA TRP A 75 1.21 -5.21 -4.74
C TRP A 75 0.20 -6.30 -4.42
N GLY A 76 0.37 -7.46 -5.05
CA GLY A 76 -0.39 -8.66 -4.73
C GLY A 76 -0.20 -9.08 -3.27
N THR A 77 -1.23 -9.63 -2.64
CA THR A 77 -1.16 -10.04 -1.24
C THR A 77 -0.03 -11.04 -1.00
N ASN A 78 0.93 -10.71 -0.14
CA ASN A 78 2.02 -11.60 0.27
C ASN A 78 1.97 -11.93 1.78
N LYS A 79 1.02 -11.33 2.52
CA LYS A 79 0.87 -11.42 3.99
C LYS A 79 2.09 -10.88 4.77
N GLY A 80 2.98 -10.14 4.10
CA GLY A 80 4.12 -9.47 4.70
C GLY A 80 3.70 -8.35 5.64
N ASP A 81 4.60 -7.99 6.56
CA ASP A 81 4.36 -6.91 7.52
C ASP A 81 4.29 -5.54 6.83
N ASN A 82 4.92 -5.39 5.66
CA ASN A 82 4.86 -4.19 4.84
C ASN A 82 3.50 -3.94 4.16
N GLN A 83 2.53 -4.86 4.29
CA GLN A 83 1.13 -4.70 3.87
C GLN A 83 0.16 -4.47 5.04
N LYS A 84 0.67 -4.30 6.26
CA LYS A 84 -0.12 -4.13 7.49
C LYS A 84 -0.11 -2.68 7.95
N TRP A 85 -1.30 -2.13 8.13
CA TRP A 85 -1.50 -0.73 8.48
C TRP A 85 -2.35 -0.57 9.73
N LYS A 86 -2.07 0.48 10.51
CA LYS A 86 -2.86 0.90 11.66
C LYS A 86 -3.22 2.38 11.48
N ILE A 87 -4.52 2.68 11.54
CA ILE A 87 -5.01 4.05 11.54
C ILE A 87 -5.10 4.49 13.01
N VAL A 88 -4.26 5.44 13.39
CA VAL A 88 -4.23 6.00 14.75
C VAL A 88 -4.71 7.46 14.71
N PRO A 89 -5.53 7.91 15.66
CA PRO A 89 -5.86 9.32 15.78
C PRO A 89 -4.58 10.14 15.99
N PHE A 90 -4.47 11.27 15.30
CA PHE A 90 -3.32 12.16 15.46
C PHE A 90 -3.13 12.64 16.91
N SER A 91 -4.23 12.82 17.65
CA SER A 91 -4.22 13.16 19.07
C SER A 91 -3.66 12.06 19.99
N SER A 92 -3.46 10.84 19.48
CA SER A 92 -2.91 9.70 20.23
C SER A 92 -1.45 9.40 19.86
N ALA A 93 -0.84 10.21 18.99
CA ALA A 93 0.55 10.06 18.55
C ALA A 93 1.49 11.14 19.15
N MET A 94 0.99 11.94 20.11
CA MET A 94 1.77 12.87 20.94
C MET A 94 1.90 12.35 22.36
#